data_AF-A0A3R9XP95-F1
#
_entry.id   AF-A0A3R9XP95-F1
#
_cell.length_a   1.000
_cell.length_b   1.000
_cell.length_c   1.000
_cell.angle_alpha   90.00
_cell.angle_beta   90.00
_cell.angle_gamma   90.00
#
_symmetry.space_group_name_H-M   'P 1'
#
loop_
_entity.id
_entity.type
_entity.pdbx_description
1 polymer ?
#
loop_
_entity_poly.entity_id
_entity_poly.type
_entity_poly.pdbx_seq_one_letter_code
_entity_poly.pdbx_strand_id
1 'polypeptide(L)'
;MTFINEFTPPEDIEKYGLKQIDKRFEFLGFTSARDWTIDRERDIYLRHVAGAGAGGRDIEVRNQQTFTFYWKGHELTLRLDALDGRWEAGEPGWSHWRLVMLNGSNGLPEPLKPHRREILADLKEALTAYQGAGVYSGNYTSYSVTLDIDSECEL
;
A
#
# COMPACT_ATOMS: atom_id res chain seq x y z
N MET A 1 12.17 -13.40 5.43
CA MET A 1 11.55 -12.26 4.72
C MET A 1 10.52 -11.73 5.68
N THR A 2 10.70 -10.51 6.17
CA THR A 2 10.02 -10.09 7.39
C THR A 2 9.62 -8.62 7.25
N PHE A 3 8.58 -8.38 6.45
CA PHE A 3 7.88 -7.09 6.50
C PHE A 3 7.37 -6.86 7.93
N ILE A 4 7.60 -5.67 8.45
CA ILE A 4 7.21 -5.27 9.81
C ILE A 4 6.33 -4.03 9.71
N ASN A 5 5.22 -4.06 10.45
CA ASN A 5 4.39 -2.88 10.66
C ASN A 5 4.94 -2.08 11.83
N GLU A 6 5.26 -0.82 11.60
CA GLU A 6 5.76 0.07 12.65
C GLU A 6 5.41 1.52 12.35
N PHE A 7 5.52 2.37 13.36
CA PHE A 7 5.50 3.82 13.14
C PHE A 7 6.79 4.26 12.48
N THR A 8 6.69 5.13 11.49
CA THR A 8 7.84 5.59 10.73
C THR A 8 8.80 6.37 11.63
N PRO A 9 10.06 5.89 11.84
CA PRO A 9 10.99 6.57 12.72
C PRO A 9 11.58 7.84 12.06
N PRO A 10 11.99 8.86 12.83
CA PRO A 10 12.45 10.14 12.29
C PRO A 10 13.63 10.04 11.31
N GLU A 11 14.55 9.12 11.54
CA GLU A 11 15.71 8.86 10.68
C GLU A 11 15.28 8.40 9.27
N ASP A 12 14.28 7.54 9.20
CA ASP A 12 13.74 7.03 7.95
C ASP A 12 12.88 8.09 7.22
N ILE A 13 12.22 8.99 7.96
CA ILE A 13 11.52 10.15 7.38
C ILE A 13 12.48 11.00 6.55
N GLU A 14 13.71 11.19 7.02
CA GLU A 14 14.74 11.92 6.29
C GLU A 14 15.33 11.09 5.16
N LYS A 15 15.67 9.81 5.41
CA LYS A 15 16.25 8.91 4.40
C LYS A 15 15.39 8.80 3.14
N TYR A 16 14.08 8.58 3.31
CA TYR A 16 13.15 8.38 2.19
C TYR A 16 12.44 9.68 1.76
N GLY A 17 12.82 10.83 2.31
CA GLY A 17 12.22 12.11 1.94
C GLY A 17 10.72 12.20 2.20
N LEU A 18 10.21 11.48 3.21
CA LEU A 18 8.78 11.30 3.44
C LEU A 18 8.05 12.63 3.69
N LYS A 19 8.74 13.65 4.22
CA LYS A 19 8.18 15.01 4.37
C LYS A 19 7.74 15.63 3.04
N GLN A 20 8.45 15.35 1.95
CA GLN A 20 8.10 15.90 0.63
C GLN A 20 6.92 15.12 0.02
N ILE A 21 6.91 13.80 0.21
CA ILE A 21 5.81 12.92 -0.15
C ILE A 21 4.53 13.36 0.57
N ASP A 22 4.62 13.58 1.89
CA ASP A 22 3.51 14.01 2.72
C ASP A 22 2.97 15.37 2.27
N LYS A 23 3.84 16.36 2.02
CA LYS A 23 3.42 17.65 1.46
C LYS A 23 2.68 17.52 0.13
N ARG A 24 3.10 16.60 -0.74
CA ARG A 24 2.43 16.34 -2.03
C ARG A 24 1.01 15.81 -1.80
N PHE A 25 0.83 14.89 -0.86
CA PHE A 25 -0.48 14.35 -0.52
C PHE A 25 -1.35 15.33 0.28
N GLU A 26 -0.77 16.12 1.18
CA GLU A 26 -1.45 17.21 1.90
C GLU A 26 -1.98 18.27 0.94
N PHE A 27 -1.21 18.61 -0.10
CA PHE A 27 -1.68 19.52 -1.16
C PHE A 27 -2.90 18.97 -1.92
N LEU A 28 -2.99 17.64 -2.03
CA LEU A 28 -4.15 16.94 -2.62
C LEU A 28 -5.30 16.74 -1.61
N GLY A 29 -5.19 17.29 -0.40
CA GLY A 29 -6.23 17.22 0.64
C GLY A 29 -6.20 15.94 1.48
N PHE A 30 -5.13 15.15 1.39
CA PHE A 30 -4.98 13.91 2.16
C PHE A 30 -4.20 14.11 3.46
N THR A 31 -4.33 13.16 4.38
CA THR A 31 -3.62 13.20 5.67
C THR A 31 -2.27 12.49 5.56
N SER A 32 -1.25 13.01 6.23
CA SER A 32 0.07 12.38 6.31
C SER A 32 -0.03 11.04 7.06
N ALA A 33 0.45 9.98 6.42
CA ALA A 33 0.52 8.65 7.03
C ALA A 33 1.56 8.62 8.16
N ARG A 34 1.34 7.85 9.23
CA ARG A 34 2.26 7.82 10.39
C ARG A 34 2.96 6.48 10.57
N ASP A 35 2.48 5.47 9.85
CA ASP A 35 2.89 4.10 9.92
C ASP A 35 3.12 3.55 8.51
N TRP A 36 3.86 2.46 8.46
CA TRP A 36 4.19 1.77 7.23
C TRP A 36 4.42 0.28 7.49
N THR A 37 4.54 -0.47 6.40
CA THR A 37 4.96 -1.86 6.37
C THR A 37 6.27 -1.93 5.61
N ILE A 38 7.38 -2.20 6.30
CA ILE A 38 8.73 -2.10 5.73
C ILE A 38 9.49 -3.43 5.81
N ASP A 39 10.20 -3.76 4.73
CA ASP A 39 11.30 -4.73 4.70
C ASP A 39 12.60 -3.94 4.49
N ARG A 40 13.38 -3.82 5.56
CA ARG A 40 14.65 -3.09 5.57
C ARG A 40 15.77 -3.80 4.82
N GLU A 41 15.74 -5.14 4.76
CA GLU A 41 16.78 -5.92 4.07
C GLU A 41 16.71 -5.71 2.55
N ARG A 42 15.49 -5.52 2.06
CA ARG A 42 15.20 -5.33 0.62
C ARG A 42 15.03 -3.89 0.20
N ASP A 43 15.00 -2.95 1.15
CA ASP A 43 14.69 -1.54 0.91
C ASP A 43 13.32 -1.39 0.20
N ILE A 44 12.29 -2.01 0.79
CA ILE A 44 10.91 -1.99 0.29
C ILE A 44 9.99 -1.52 1.41
N TYR A 45 9.08 -0.58 1.13
CA TYR A 45 8.02 -0.23 2.08
C TYR A 45 6.68 0.00 1.38
N LEU A 46 5.61 -0.23 2.12
CA LEU A 46 4.23 0.10 1.76
C LEU A 46 3.67 1.06 2.80
N ARG A 47 3.06 2.16 2.36
CA ARG A 47 2.51 3.20 3.23
C ARG A 47 1.12 3.59 2.75
N HIS A 48 0.11 3.44 3.60
CA HIS A 48 -1.25 3.85 3.30
C HIS A 48 -1.38 5.37 3.51
N VAL A 49 -1.49 6.14 2.44
CA VAL A 49 -1.44 7.62 2.48
C VAL A 49 -2.83 8.27 2.45
N ALA A 50 -3.83 7.60 1.88
CA ALA A 50 -5.19 8.15 1.85
C ALA A 50 -6.23 7.10 1.48
N GLY A 51 -7.45 7.23 2.01
CA GLY A 51 -8.65 6.74 1.33
C GLY A 51 -9.28 7.87 0.51
N ALA A 52 -9.86 7.59 -0.66
CA ALA A 52 -10.56 8.60 -1.46
C ALA A 52 -11.83 9.15 -0.78
N GLY A 53 -12.15 8.67 0.43
CA GLY A 53 -13.38 8.94 1.15
C GLY A 53 -13.27 9.80 2.42
N ALA A 54 -12.26 10.67 2.58
CA ALA A 54 -12.24 11.58 3.75
C ALA A 54 -13.46 12.54 3.84
N GLY A 55 -14.30 12.60 2.80
CA GLY A 55 -15.61 13.28 2.82
C GLY A 55 -16.72 12.66 1.95
N GLY A 56 -16.49 11.47 1.35
CA GLY A 56 -17.46 10.82 0.45
C GLY A 56 -18.46 9.93 1.21
N ARG A 57 -19.76 10.16 1.01
CA ARG A 57 -20.83 9.28 1.53
C ARG A 57 -20.96 7.97 0.74
N ASP A 58 -20.31 7.86 -0.41
CA ASP A 58 -20.40 6.71 -1.31
C ASP A 58 -19.42 5.60 -0.92
N ILE A 59 -19.90 4.37 -0.88
CA ILE A 59 -19.12 3.21 -0.43
C ILE A 59 -18.06 2.82 -1.46
N GLU A 60 -18.34 3.04 -2.75
CA GLU A 60 -17.39 2.79 -3.84
C GLU A 60 -16.20 3.76 -3.77
N VAL A 61 -16.41 4.96 -3.23
CA VAL A 61 -15.35 5.96 -3.01
C VAL A 61 -14.54 5.65 -1.74
N ARG A 62 -15.15 5.01 -0.72
CA ARG A 62 -14.43 4.60 0.50
C ARG A 62 -13.47 3.44 0.30
N ASN A 63 -13.80 2.57 -0.65
CA ASN A 63 -12.98 1.39 -0.95
C ASN A 63 -11.70 1.74 -1.72
N GLN A 64 -11.64 2.93 -2.32
CA GLN A 64 -10.45 3.41 -3.04
C GLN A 64 -9.40 3.88 -2.03
N GLN A 65 -8.26 3.21 -2.03
CA GLN A 65 -7.13 3.53 -1.18
C GLN A 65 -5.89 3.84 -2.00
N THR A 66 -5.21 4.90 -1.61
CA THR A 66 -3.96 5.34 -2.18
C THR A 66 -2.83 4.93 -1.26
N PHE A 67 -1.83 4.27 -1.84
CA PHE A 67 -0.64 3.83 -1.15
C PHE A 67 0.59 4.41 -1.83
N THR A 68 1.63 4.67 -1.05
CA THR A 68 2.99 4.81 -1.56
C THR A 68 3.70 3.49 -1.35
N PHE A 69 4.20 2.91 -2.43
CA PHE A 69 5.00 1.69 -2.43
C PHE A 69 6.39 2.01 -2.96
N TYR A 70 7.38 1.97 -2.08
CA TYR A 70 8.76 2.15 -2.49
C TYR A 70 9.40 0.80 -2.67
N TRP A 71 10.02 0.61 -3.83
CA TRP A 71 10.64 -0.64 -4.23
C TRP A 71 12.06 -0.38 -4.73
N LYS A 72 13.05 -0.75 -3.91
CA LYS A 72 14.49 -0.77 -4.28
C LYS A 72 14.98 0.52 -4.96
N GLY A 73 14.63 1.68 -4.40
CA GLY A 73 15.00 3.00 -4.97
C GLY A 73 13.91 3.69 -5.80
N HIS A 74 12.79 3.02 -6.08
CA HIS A 74 11.71 3.57 -6.88
C HIS A 74 10.44 3.79 -6.04
N GLU A 75 10.02 5.04 -5.91
CA GLU A 75 8.71 5.37 -5.35
C GLU A 75 7.61 5.14 -6.38
N LEU A 76 6.62 4.33 -6.02
CA LEU A 76 5.39 4.09 -6.78
C LEU A 76 4.19 4.60 -5.99
N THR A 77 3.31 5.36 -6.64
CA THR A 77 2.00 5.69 -6.07
C THR A 77 0.98 4.69 -6.60
N LEU A 78 0.35 3.92 -5.73
CA LEU A 78 -0.63 2.90 -6.08
C LEU A 78 -2.03 3.41 -5.74
N ARG A 79 -2.99 3.10 -6.61
CA ARG A 79 -4.40 3.06 -6.22
C ARG A 79 -4.84 1.60 -6.13
N LEU A 80 -5.26 1.20 -4.94
CA LEU A 80 -5.81 -0.10 -4.64
C LEU A 80 -7.26 0.06 -4.20
N ASP A 81 -8.17 -0.67 -4.83
CA ASP A 81 -9.57 -0.70 -4.43
C ASP A 81 -9.80 -1.96 -3.58
N ALA A 82 -10.29 -1.79 -2.35
CA ALA A 82 -10.68 -2.86 -1.46
C ALA A 82 -12.00 -3.48 -1.95
N LEU A 83 -11.97 -4.73 -2.41
CA LEU A 83 -13.15 -5.41 -2.94
C LEU A 83 -13.92 -6.11 -1.83
N ASP A 84 -13.21 -6.84 -0.97
CA ASP A 84 -13.80 -7.61 0.13
C ASP A 84 -12.72 -7.95 1.17
N GLY A 85 -13.14 -8.42 2.35
CA GLY A 85 -12.22 -8.92 3.35
C GLY A 85 -12.88 -9.38 4.63
N ARG A 86 -12.09 -10.10 5.43
CA ARG A 86 -12.45 -10.55 6.77
C ARG A 86 -11.39 -10.12 7.75
N TRP A 87 -11.82 -9.43 8.80
CA TRP A 87 -10.97 -8.83 9.83
C TRP A 87 -11.44 -9.21 11.24
N GLU A 88 -11.98 -10.42 11.41
CA GLU A 88 -12.37 -10.96 12.72
C GLU A 88 -11.14 -11.37 13.53
N ALA A 89 -11.00 -10.81 14.74
CA ALA A 89 -9.88 -11.12 15.63
C ALA A 89 -9.91 -12.58 16.10
N GLY A 90 -8.74 -13.23 16.15
CA GLY A 90 -8.60 -14.63 16.55
C GLY A 90 -8.90 -15.66 15.44
N GLU A 91 -9.44 -15.22 14.30
CA GLU A 91 -9.68 -16.06 13.12
C GLU A 91 -8.65 -15.76 12.01
N PRO A 92 -8.54 -16.62 10.98
CA PRO A 92 -7.81 -16.29 9.76
C PRO A 92 -8.42 -15.05 9.10
N GLY A 93 -7.62 -13.99 8.96
CA GLY A 93 -7.98 -12.79 8.25
C GLY A 93 -7.67 -12.91 6.76
N TRP A 94 -8.39 -12.16 5.94
CA TRP A 94 -8.04 -12.03 4.52
C TRP A 94 -8.52 -10.71 3.95
N SER A 95 -7.88 -10.24 2.88
CA SER A 95 -8.37 -9.11 2.09
C SER A 95 -8.19 -9.35 0.61
N HIS A 96 -9.11 -8.77 -0.16
CA HIS A 96 -9.12 -8.78 -1.60
C HIS A 96 -8.96 -7.36 -2.11
N TRP A 97 -7.85 -7.12 -2.81
CA TRP A 97 -7.50 -5.84 -3.39
C TRP A 97 -7.47 -5.93 -4.91
N ARG A 98 -7.83 -4.83 -5.57
CA ARG A 98 -7.60 -4.62 -7.00
C ARG A 98 -6.61 -3.49 -7.21
N LEU A 99 -5.52 -3.75 -7.91
CA LEU A 99 -4.59 -2.72 -8.39
C LEU A 99 -5.18 -2.04 -9.62
N VAL A 100 -5.58 -0.78 -9.43
CA VAL A 100 -6.26 0.03 -10.46
C VAL A 100 -5.27 0.94 -11.18
N MET A 101 -4.39 1.62 -10.44
CA MET A 101 -3.45 2.58 -11.01
C MET A 101 -2.08 2.55 -10.35
N LEU A 102 -1.10 2.97 -11.15
CA LEU A 102 0.32 3.12 -10.83
C LEU A 102 0.81 4.49 -11.30
N ASN A 103 1.40 5.27 -10.39
CA ASN A 103 1.95 6.60 -10.65
C ASN A 103 0.98 7.58 -11.34
N GLY A 104 -0.32 7.50 -11.02
CA GLY A 104 -1.35 8.33 -11.65
C GLY A 104 -1.67 7.95 -13.10
N SER A 105 -1.19 6.80 -13.55
CA SER A 105 -1.51 6.17 -14.83
C SER A 105 -2.03 4.75 -14.61
N ASN A 106 -2.53 4.10 -15.65
CA ASN A 106 -2.87 2.69 -15.57
C ASN A 106 -1.65 1.82 -15.88
N GLY A 107 -0.41 2.13 -15.48
CA GLY A 107 0.71 1.25 -15.85
C GLY A 107 2.03 1.46 -15.13
N LEU A 108 2.88 0.44 -15.19
CA LEU A 108 4.24 0.48 -14.65
C LEU A 108 5.13 1.39 -15.51
N PRO A 109 6.03 2.18 -14.89
CA PRO A 109 7.09 2.87 -15.61
C PRO A 109 7.93 1.90 -16.43
N GLU A 110 8.33 2.29 -17.65
CA GLU A 110 9.16 1.46 -18.56
C GLU A 110 10.35 0.76 -17.89
N PRO A 111 11.14 1.41 -17.02
CA PRO A 111 12.28 0.76 -16.35
C PRO A 111 11.89 -0.40 -15.42
N LEU A 112 10.64 -0.44 -14.95
CA LEU A 112 10.15 -1.39 -13.96
C LEU A 112 9.30 -2.51 -14.59
N LYS A 113 8.85 -2.37 -15.84
CA LYS A 113 8.12 -3.42 -16.57
C LYS A 113 8.84 -4.77 -16.58
N PRO A 114 10.18 -4.87 -16.75
CA PRO A 114 10.88 -6.15 -16.66
C PRO A 114 10.74 -6.83 -15.29
N HIS A 115 10.60 -6.03 -14.22
CA HIS A 115 10.50 -6.49 -12.84
C HIS A 115 9.05 -6.61 -12.34
N ARG A 116 8.04 -6.43 -13.21
CA ARG A 116 6.62 -6.44 -12.83
C ARG A 116 6.20 -7.61 -11.97
N ARG A 117 6.72 -8.82 -12.25
CA ARG A 117 6.38 -10.03 -11.50
C ARG A 117 6.93 -10.00 -10.08
N GLU A 118 8.14 -9.46 -9.91
CA GLU A 118 8.78 -9.28 -8.60
C GLU A 118 8.05 -8.19 -7.81
N ILE A 119 7.80 -7.04 -8.43
CA ILE A 119 7.10 -5.90 -7.82
C ILE A 119 5.72 -6.33 -7.30
N LEU A 120 4.96 -7.09 -8.10
CA LEU A 120 3.64 -7.57 -7.68
C LEU A 120 3.72 -8.63 -6.59
N ALA A 121 4.72 -9.51 -6.61
CA ALA A 121 4.94 -10.48 -5.55
C ALA A 121 5.29 -9.78 -4.23
N ASP A 122 6.25 -8.85 -4.27
CA ASP A 122 6.67 -8.06 -3.11
C ASP A 122 5.53 -7.18 -2.59
N LEU A 123 4.71 -6.59 -3.48
CA LEU A 123 3.52 -5.84 -3.10
C LEU A 123 2.50 -6.73 -2.39
N LYS A 124 2.27 -7.94 -2.90
CA LYS A 124 1.37 -8.91 -2.27
C LYS A 124 1.87 -9.35 -0.89
N GLU A 125 3.18 -9.57 -0.75
CA GLU A 125 3.81 -9.86 0.54
C GLU A 125 3.66 -8.68 1.51
N ALA A 126 3.90 -7.45 1.06
CA ALA A 126 3.72 -6.24 1.85
C ALA A 126 2.27 -6.05 2.31
N LEU A 127 1.28 -6.25 1.41
CA LEU A 127 -0.14 -6.21 1.76
C LEU A 127 -0.54 -7.31 2.75
N THR A 128 0.07 -8.49 2.63
CA THR A 128 -0.16 -9.60 3.55
C THR A 128 0.34 -9.26 4.95
N ALA A 129 1.51 -8.63 5.05
CA ALA A 129 2.05 -8.13 6.31
C ALA A 129 1.28 -6.91 6.84
N TYR A 130 0.77 -6.05 5.98
CA TYR A 130 -0.07 -4.91 6.35
C TYR A 130 -1.38 -5.34 7.02
N GLN A 131 -1.91 -6.53 6.70
CA GLN A 131 -3.10 -7.11 7.35
C GLN A 131 -4.35 -6.18 7.35
N GLY A 132 -4.42 -5.28 6.37
CA GLY A 132 -5.51 -4.31 6.19
C GLY A 132 -5.46 -3.06 7.07
N ALA A 133 -4.59 -2.99 8.08
CA ALA A 133 -4.52 -1.82 8.97
C ALA A 133 -3.12 -1.51 9.55
N GLY A 134 -2.07 -2.17 9.06
CA GLY A 134 -0.69 -1.93 9.44
C GLY A 134 -0.47 -2.13 10.93
N VAL A 135 0.02 -1.10 11.61
CA VAL A 135 0.25 -1.10 13.07
C VAL A 135 -1.05 -1.28 13.86
N TYR A 136 -2.20 -0.93 13.26
CA TYR A 136 -3.52 -1.06 13.88
C TYR A 136 -4.21 -2.40 13.54
N SER A 137 -3.50 -3.33 12.90
CA SER A 137 -4.04 -4.65 12.59
C SER A 137 -4.40 -5.44 13.86
N GLY A 138 -5.50 -6.19 13.78
CA GLY A 138 -5.89 -7.11 14.84
C GLY A 138 -4.98 -8.34 14.91
N ASN A 139 -5.07 -9.07 16.01
CA ASN A 139 -4.38 -10.36 16.14
C ASN A 139 -5.12 -11.42 15.31
N TYR A 140 -4.60 -11.73 14.12
CA TYR A 140 -5.07 -12.83 13.28
C TYR A 140 -4.19 -14.07 13.45
N THR A 141 -4.77 -15.26 13.36
CA THR A 141 -4.01 -16.53 13.41
C THR A 141 -3.21 -16.77 12.13
N SER A 142 -3.71 -16.26 11.02
CA SER A 142 -3.04 -16.18 9.72
C SER A 142 -3.68 -15.06 8.91
N TYR A 143 -2.98 -14.56 7.89
CA TYR A 143 -3.53 -13.56 7.00
C TYR A 143 -3.20 -13.89 5.55
N SER A 144 -4.16 -13.71 4.65
CA SER A 144 -3.96 -13.93 3.22
C SER A 144 -4.47 -12.76 2.40
N VAL A 145 -3.81 -12.50 1.27
CA VAL A 145 -4.20 -11.45 0.35
C VAL A 145 -4.47 -12.05 -1.03
N THR A 146 -5.58 -11.61 -1.62
CA THR A 146 -5.84 -11.76 -3.04
C THR A 146 -5.61 -10.40 -3.69
N LEU A 147 -4.76 -10.37 -4.72
CA LEU A 147 -4.45 -9.17 -5.48
C LEU A 147 -4.84 -9.42 -6.93
N ASP A 148 -5.89 -8.73 -7.38
CA ASP A 148 -6.26 -8.66 -8.78
C ASP A 148 -5.61 -7.44 -9.43
N ILE A 149 -5.35 -7.55 -10.72
CA ILE A 149 -4.86 -6.44 -11.54
C ILE A 149 -6.02 -6.00 -12.40
N ASP A 150 -6.31 -4.70 -12.40
CA ASP A 150 -7.32 -4.16 -13.29
C ASP A 150 -6.95 -4.41 -14.76
N SER A 151 -7.93 -4.73 -15.59
CA SER A 151 -7.71 -5.06 -17.00
C SER A 151 -7.07 -3.93 -17.79
N GLU A 152 -7.23 -2.68 -17.34
CA GLU A 152 -6.62 -1.51 -17.96
C GLU A 152 -5.19 -1.25 -17.47
N CYS A 153 -4.71 -1.99 -16.45
CA CYS A 153 -3.39 -1.82 -15.88
C CYS A 153 -2.28 -2.49 -16.72
N GLU A 154 -1.51 -1.69 -17.45
CA GLU A 154 -0.36 -2.11 -18.26
C GLU A 154 0.90 -2.34 -17.40
N LEU A 155 1.22 -3.62 -17.18
CA LEU A 155 2.37 -4.08 -16.37
C LEU A 155 3.63 -4.39 -17.17
#